data_AF-C3N1V8-F1
#
_entry.id   AF-C3N1V8-F1
#
_cell.length_a   1.000
_cell.length_b   1.000
_cell.length_c   1.000
_cell.angle_alpha   90.00
_cell.angle_beta   90.00
_cell.angle_gamma   90.00
#
_symmetry.space_group_name_H-M   'P 1'
#
loop_
_entity.id
_entity.type
_entity.pdbx_description
1 polymer ?
#
loop_
_entity_poly.entity_id
_entity_poly.type
_entity_poly.pdbx_seq_one_letter_code
_entity_poly.pdbx_strand_id
1 'polypeptide(L)' 'MSRKLTTISISEEVKEKLEIEKGDMSWDEFLLLLIEEYRKKKVERGINKLREILTDEDIKKIEDSHKKMHEEFRI' A
#
# COMPACT_ATOMS: atom_id res chain seq x y z
N MET A 1 1.50 29.96 10.01
CA MET A 1 2.75 29.25 10.37
C MET A 1 3.54 29.03 9.09
N SER A 2 4.82 29.38 9.02
CA SER A 2 5.64 29.14 7.82
C SER A 2 5.87 27.64 7.62
N ARG A 3 5.74 27.15 6.37
CA ARG A 3 6.16 25.78 6.04
C ARG A 3 7.68 25.70 6.14
N LYS A 4 8.19 24.69 6.84
CA LYS A 4 9.63 24.37 6.84
C LYS A 4 9.95 23.63 5.54
N LEU A 5 10.76 24.25 4.69
CA LEU A 5 11.21 23.65 3.43
C LEU A 5 12.53 22.91 3.64
N THR A 6 12.70 21.79 2.93
CA THR A 6 13.93 21.00 2.93
C THR A 6 14.27 20.59 1.50
N THR A 7 15.51 20.20 1.26
CA THR A 7 15.97 19.68 -0.03
C THR A 7 16.38 18.22 0.10
N ILE A 8 16.21 17.46 -0.99
CA ILE A 8 16.72 16.09 -1.11
C ILE A 8 17.68 16.04 -2.30
N SER A 9 18.81 15.38 -2.14
CA SER A 9 19.75 15.13 -3.24
C SER A 9 19.38 13.83 -3.93
N ILE A 10 19.29 13.88 -5.25
CA ILE A 10 19.01 12.75 -6.15
C ILE A 10 19.91 12.86 -7.38
N SER A 11 20.05 11.78 -8.16
CA SER A 11 20.77 11.86 -9.42
C SER A 11 20.02 12.74 -10.43
N GLU A 12 20.77 13.31 -11.37
CA GLU A 12 20.19 14.12 -12.46
C GLU A 12 19.18 13.31 -13.28
N GLU A 13 19.52 12.06 -13.62
CA GLU A 13 18.63 11.15 -14.34
C GLU A 13 17.28 10.95 -13.61
N VAL A 14 17.29 10.78 -12.28
CA VAL A 14 16.06 10.63 -11.50
C VAL A 14 15.26 11.93 -11.51
N LYS A 15 15.92 13.08 -11.35
CA LYS A 15 15.26 14.39 -11.36
C LYS A 15 14.57 14.65 -12.70
N GLU A 16 15.24 14.36 -13.81
CA GLU A 16 14.68 14.53 -15.16
C GLU A 16 13.42 13.69 -15.36
N LYS A 17 13.47 12.40 -15.00
CA LYS A 17 12.30 11.51 -15.08
C LYS A 17 11.15 12.02 -14.22
N LEU A 18 11.44 12.45 -12.99
CA LEU A 18 10.43 12.98 -12.10
C LEU A 18 9.82 14.28 -12.61
N GLU A 19 10.60 15.19 -13.21
CA GLU A 19 10.06 16.44 -13.80
C GLU A 19 9.11 16.17 -14.97
N ILE A 20 9.46 15.22 -15.85
CA ILE A 20 8.60 14.82 -16.98
C ILE A 20 7.25 14.29 -16.46
N GLU A 21 7.28 13.37 -15.49
CA GLU A 21 6.07 12.75 -14.94
C GLU A 21 5.26 13.70 -14.05
N LYS A 22 5.92 14.62 -13.35
CA LYS A 22 5.27 15.63 -12.52
C LYS A 22 4.36 16.55 -13.35
N GLY A 23 4.80 16.89 -14.57
CA GLY A 23 4.12 17.88 -15.41
C GLY A 23 3.92 19.20 -14.66
N ASP A 24 2.69 19.70 -14.67
CA ASP A 24 2.32 20.99 -14.07
C ASP A 24 2.14 20.96 -12.54
N MET A 25 2.24 19.79 -11.90
CA MET A 25 2.11 19.69 -10.45
C MET A 25 3.29 20.37 -9.72
N SER A 26 3.05 20.79 -8.47
CA SER A 26 4.15 21.12 -7.57
C SER A 26 4.89 19.86 -7.12
N TRP A 27 6.13 20.03 -6.68
CA TRP A 27 6.94 18.93 -6.14
C TRP A 27 6.29 18.27 -4.92
N ASP A 28 5.68 19.05 -4.03
CA ASP A 28 4.98 18.55 -2.85
C ASP A 28 3.80 17.64 -3.25
N GLU A 29 2.95 18.10 -4.18
CA GLU A 29 1.78 17.34 -4.65
C GLU A 29 2.20 16.03 -5.30
N PHE A 30 3.18 16.08 -6.20
CA PHE A 30 3.61 14.91 -6.94
C PHE A 30 4.31 13.87 -6.07
N LEU A 31 5.18 14.29 -5.16
CA LEU A 31 5.85 13.36 -4.24
C LEU A 31 4.87 12.73 -3.25
N LEU A 32 3.84 13.46 -2.81
CA LEU A 32 2.76 12.91 -1.98
C LEU A 32 1.96 11.85 -2.76
N LEU A 33 1.57 12.15 -4.00
CA LEU A 33 0.89 11.21 -4.88
C LEU A 33 1.73 9.92 -5.09
N LEU A 34 3.03 10.06 -5.33
CA LEU A 34 3.94 8.91 -5.47
C LEU A 34 3.98 8.04 -4.20
N ILE A 35 3.96 8.64 -3.02
CA ILE A 35 3.94 7.90 -1.74
C ILE A 35 2.62 7.12 -1.60
N GLU A 36 1.49 7.74 -1.94
CA GLU A 36 0.17 7.10 -1.87
C GLU A 36 0.07 5.91 -2.83
N GLU A 37 0.48 6.10 -4.08
CA GLU A 37 0.51 5.03 -5.09
C GLU A 37 1.47 3.90 -4.71
N TYR A 38 2.64 4.23 -4.17
CA TYR A 38 3.58 3.22 -3.66
C TYR A 38 2.96 2.38 -2.52
N ARG A 39 2.26 3.03 -1.58
CA ARG A 39 1.57 2.35 -0.46
C ARG A 39 0.45 1.46 -0.97
N LYS A 40 -0.38 1.96 -1.90
CA LYS A 40 -1.48 1.20 -2.51
C LYS A 40 -0.96 -0.07 -3.19
N LYS A 41 0.07 0.04 -4.03
CA LYS A 41 0.70 -1.12 -4.67
C LYS A 41 1.31 -2.10 -3.66
N LYS A 42 1.86 -1.60 -2.55
CA LYS A 42 2.40 -2.46 -1.48
C LYS A 42 1.29 -3.28 -0.82
N VAL A 43 0.14 -2.66 -0.54
CA VAL A 43 -1.03 -3.34 0.03
C VAL A 43 -1.60 -4.37 -0.95
N GLU A 44 -1.78 -3.99 -2.22
CA GLU A 44 -2.28 -4.90 -3.26
C GLU A 44 -1.40 -6.14 -3.42
N ARG A 45 -0.07 -5.99 -3.43
CA ARG A 45 0.86 -7.13 -3.44
C ARG A 45 0.70 -8.03 -2.22
N GLY A 46 0.49 -7.45 -1.04
CA GLY A 46 0.24 -8.21 0.19
C GLY A 46 -1.04 -9.03 0.09
N ILE A 47 -2.13 -8.42 -0.38
CA ILE A 47 -3.42 -9.09 -0.57
C ILE A 47 -3.31 -10.21 -1.61
N ASN A 48 -2.65 -9.95 -2.75
CA ASN A 48 -2.48 -10.97 -3.79
C ASN A 48 -1.67 -12.16 -3.25
N LYS A 49 -0.61 -11.90 -2.48
CA LYS A 49 0.14 -12.97 -1.83
C LYS A 49 -0.68 -13.77 -0.82
N LEU A 50 -1.59 -13.12 -0.08
CA LEU A 50 -2.53 -13.82 0.80
C LEU A 50 -3.51 -14.70 0.00
N ARG A 51 -4.00 -14.21 -1.15
CA ARG A 51 -4.88 -14.98 -2.04
C ARG A 51 -4.18 -16.16 -2.71
N GLU A 52 -2.88 -16.08 -2.97
CA GLU A 52 -2.10 -17.22 -3.47
C GLU A 52 -1.91 -18.31 -2.41
N ILE A 53 -1.91 -17.93 -1.12
CA ILE A 53 -1.73 -18.86 -0.01
C ILE A 53 -3.05 -19.48 0.43
N LEU A 54 -4.14 -18.70 0.41
CA LEU A 54 -5.45 -19.15 0.86
C LEU A 54 -6.21 -19.80 -0.28
N THR A 55 -6.33 -21.13 -0.23
CA THR A 55 -7.30 -21.85 -1.07
C THR A 55 -8.72 -21.66 -0.53
N ASP A 56 -9.73 -21.89 -1.37
CA ASP A 56 -11.14 -21.89 -0.91
C ASP A 56 -11.37 -22.89 0.24
N GLU A 57 -10.58 -23.97 0.29
CA GLU A 57 -10.59 -24.92 1.40
C GLU A 57 -10.01 -24.35 2.70
N ASP A 58 -8.98 -23.51 2.62
CA ASP A 58 -8.39 -22.86 3.79
C ASP A 58 -9.33 -21.80 4.38
N ILE A 59 -10.02 -21.05 3.53
CA ILE A 59 -11.07 -20.11 3.95
C ILE A 59 -12.20 -20.87 4.65
N LYS A 60 -12.66 -21.99 4.07
CA LYS A 60 -13.72 -22.82 4.65
C LYS A 60 -13.32 -23.41 6.01
N LYS A 61 -12.07 -23.84 6.17
CA LYS A 61 -11.54 -24.29 7.48
C LYS A 61 -11.50 -23.19 8.52
N ILE A 62 -11.14 -21.96 8.13
CA ILE A 62 -11.18 -20.80 9.03
C ILE A 62 -12.62 -20.54 9.47
N GLU A 63 -13.59 -20.52 8.55
CA GLU A 63 -15.02 -20.34 8.86
C GLU A 63 -15.56 -21.44 9.80
N ASP A 64 -15.27 -22.71 9.49
CA ASP A 64 -15.70 -23.85 10.30
C ASP A 64 -15.08 -23.82 11.71
N SER A 65 -13.81 -23.41 11.83
CA SER A 65 -13.15 -23.27 13.14
C SER A 65 -13.71 -22.11 13.96
N HIS A 66 -14.02 -20.97 13.33
CA HIS A 66 -14.69 -19.85 13.98
C HIS A 66 -16.08 -20.25 14.50
N LYS A 67 -16.86 -20.95 13.67
CA LYS A 67 -18.20 -21.41 14.05
C LYS A 67 -18.17 -22.37 15.25
N LYS A 68 -17.25 -23.33 15.24
CA LYS A 68 -17.01 -24.23 16.39
C LYS A 68 -16.59 -23.48 17.63
N MET A 69 -15.69 -22.49 17.51
CA MET A 69 -15.26 -21.67 18.64
C MET A 69 -16.41 -20.86 19.25
N HIS A 70 -17.27 -20.25 18.43
CA HIS A 70 -18.46 -19.53 18.93
C HIS A 70 -19.46 -20.47 19.62
N GLU A 71 -19.65 -21.68 19.09
CA GLU A 71 -20.52 -22.71 19.70
C GLU A 71 -19.95 -23.25 21.03
N GLU A 72 -18.63 -23.50 21.10
CA GLU A 72 -17.95 -24.03 22.28
C GLU A 72 -17.78 -22.98 23.39
N PHE A 73 -17.51 -21.72 23.05
CA PHE A 73 -17.27 -20.65 24.02
C PHE A 73 -18.51 -19.79 24.32
N ARG A 74 -19.65 -20.01 23.65
CA ARG A 74 -20.95 -19.33 23.88
C ARG A 74 -20.81 -17.80 24.06
N ILE A 75 -20.17 -17.14 23.10
CA ILE A 75 -20.17 -15.66 22.96
C ILE A 75 -21.04 -15.29 21.76
#